data_AF-A0A2S8EY27-F1
#
_entry.id   AF-A0A2S8EY27-F1
#
_cell.length_a   1.000
_cell.length_b   1.000
_cell.length_c   1.000
_cell.angle_alpha   90.00
_cell.angle_beta   90.00
_cell.angle_gamma   90.00
#
_symmetry.space_group_name_H-M   'P 1'
#
loop_
_entity.id
_entity.type
_entity.pdbx_description
1 polymer ?
#
loop_
_entity_poly.entity_id
_entity_poly.type
_entity_poly.pdbx_seq_one_letter_code
_entity_poly.pdbx_strand_id
1 'polypeptide(L)'
;MQAPEADTPRPAPRAAETGSEPPEPGAELGRTIATLGSPSEPGLWLRTPLVDAARPGVIRLEDGTASAEVELRPSGGTPGSGSALSMAAFRLLGIPLTDLPELVVIAR
;
A
#
# COMPACT_ATOMS: atom_id res chain seq x y z
N MET A 1 2.54 3.65 -53.46
CA MET A 1 1.51 2.63 -53.14
C MET A 1 2.13 1.56 -52.25
N GLN A 2 1.91 1.59 -50.93
CA GLN A 2 1.99 0.44 -50.02
C GLN A 2 1.37 0.83 -48.65
N ALA A 3 0.30 0.12 -48.28
CA ALA A 3 -0.15 -0.18 -46.91
C ALA A 3 0.19 -1.68 -46.66
N PRO A 4 0.03 -2.31 -45.47
CA PRO A 4 -0.75 -1.92 -44.27
C PRO A 4 -0.19 -2.33 -42.87
N GLU A 5 -0.89 -1.85 -41.83
CA GLU A 5 -1.18 -2.44 -40.50
C GLU A 5 -0.08 -3.11 -39.64
N ALA A 6 0.17 -2.51 -38.47
CA ALA A 6 0.61 -3.22 -37.27
C ALA A 6 -0.39 -2.97 -36.13
N ASP A 7 -1.09 -4.06 -35.84
CA ASP A 7 -2.01 -4.41 -34.77
C ASP A 7 -1.51 -4.09 -33.34
N THR A 8 -2.44 -3.53 -32.54
CA THR A 8 -2.69 -3.84 -31.11
C THR A 8 -1.89 -3.16 -29.99
N PRO A 9 -2.59 -2.76 -28.90
CA PRO A 9 -2.18 -1.71 -27.99
C PRO A 9 -1.34 -2.27 -26.84
N ARG A 10 -0.44 -1.44 -26.31
CA ARG A 10 0.07 -1.62 -24.96
C ARG A 10 -0.09 -0.30 -24.22
N PRO A 11 -0.97 -0.20 -23.21
CA PRO A 11 -0.85 0.92 -22.29
C PRO A 11 0.55 0.83 -21.67
N ALA A 12 1.34 1.87 -21.92
CA ALA A 12 2.65 2.03 -21.32
C ALA A 12 2.50 1.94 -19.79
N PRO A 13 3.40 1.24 -19.07
CA PRO A 13 3.50 1.45 -17.64
C PRO A 13 3.96 2.91 -17.46
N ARG A 14 3.04 3.78 -17.07
CA ARG A 14 3.39 5.17 -16.75
C ARG A 14 4.26 5.13 -15.51
N ALA A 15 5.54 5.39 -15.74
CA ALA A 15 6.53 5.70 -14.74
C ALA A 15 6.17 6.99 -13.96
N ALA A 16 6.77 7.07 -12.77
CA ALA A 16 7.27 8.28 -12.12
C ALA A 16 6.25 9.29 -11.53
N GLU A 17 6.26 9.32 -10.19
CA GLU A 17 6.72 10.46 -9.37
C GLU A 17 6.33 11.89 -9.79
N THR A 18 5.71 12.60 -8.83
CA THR A 18 5.56 14.07 -8.68
C THR A 18 4.20 14.65 -9.06
N GLY A 19 3.34 14.80 -8.04
CA GLY A 19 2.15 15.64 -8.06
C GLY A 19 1.41 15.52 -6.72
N SER A 20 1.39 16.59 -5.93
CA SER A 20 0.55 16.72 -4.73
C SER A 20 -0.92 16.80 -5.14
N GLU A 21 -1.48 15.69 -5.57
CA GLU A 21 -2.91 15.47 -5.72
C GLU A 21 -3.29 14.33 -4.78
N PRO A 22 -4.36 14.44 -3.98
CA PRO A 22 -4.80 13.33 -3.17
C PRO A 22 -5.05 12.14 -4.10
N PRO A 23 -4.42 10.98 -3.84
CA PRO A 23 -4.52 9.82 -4.70
C PRO A 23 -6.00 9.49 -4.93
N GLU A 24 -6.35 9.21 -6.19
CA GLU A 24 -7.69 8.76 -6.54
C GLU A 24 -8.08 7.56 -5.65
N PRO A 25 -9.35 7.41 -5.26
CA PRO A 25 -9.77 6.23 -4.50
C PRO A 25 -9.44 4.96 -5.30
N GLY A 26 -8.57 4.11 -4.75
CA GLY A 26 -8.00 2.95 -5.44
C GLY A 26 -6.59 3.14 -6.00
N ALA A 27 -5.98 4.32 -5.85
CA ALA A 27 -4.60 4.56 -6.28
C ALA A 27 -3.60 3.93 -5.30
N GLU A 28 -2.61 3.23 -5.87
CA GLU A 28 -1.48 2.66 -5.14
C GLU A 28 -0.57 3.80 -4.65
N LEU A 29 -0.50 3.98 -3.33
CA LEU A 29 0.40 4.94 -2.66
C LEU A 29 1.86 4.54 -2.78
N GLY A 30 2.11 3.23 -2.89
CA GLY A 30 3.42 2.64 -2.98
C GLY A 30 3.53 1.36 -2.17
N ARG A 31 4.77 0.92 -1.98
CA ARG A 31 5.12 -0.30 -1.25
C ARG A 31 5.84 0.04 0.03
N THR A 32 5.64 -0.77 1.06
CA THR A 32 6.28 -0.57 2.36
C THR A 32 6.46 -1.89 3.08
N ILE A 33 7.58 -2.02 3.79
CA ILE A 33 7.80 -3.14 4.68
C ILE A 33 7.10 -2.82 6.00
N ALA A 34 6.19 -3.70 6.42
CA ALA A 34 5.44 -3.54 7.66
C ALA A 34 6.05 -4.36 8.80
N THR A 35 6.31 -3.68 9.90
CA THR A 35 6.67 -4.27 11.20
C THR A 35 5.42 -4.44 12.05
N LEU A 36 5.49 -5.30 13.08
CA LEU A 36 4.43 -5.40 14.07
C LEU A 36 4.34 -4.11 14.89
N GLY A 37 3.20 -3.44 14.81
CA GLY A 37 2.88 -2.28 15.61
C GLY A 37 2.45 -2.63 17.05
N SER A 38 2.07 -1.62 17.82
CA SER A 38 1.63 -1.78 19.21
C SER A 38 0.52 -2.82 19.34
N PRO A 39 0.72 -3.94 20.06
CA PRO A 39 -0.31 -4.98 20.24
C PRO A 39 -1.48 -4.50 21.10
N SER A 40 -1.29 -3.41 21.84
CA SER A 40 -2.32 -2.79 22.69
C SER A 40 -3.30 -1.90 21.91
N GLU A 41 -3.02 -1.55 20.65
CA GLU A 41 -3.93 -0.73 19.84
C GLU A 41 -4.92 -1.65 19.10
N PRO A 42 -6.21 -1.67 19.51
CA PRO A 42 -7.22 -2.47 18.82
C PRO A 42 -7.54 -1.89 17.44
N GLY A 43 -8.13 -2.72 16.59
CA GLY A 43 -8.59 -2.33 15.25
C GLY A 43 -7.60 -2.64 14.14
N LEU A 44 -8.00 -2.30 12.92
CA LEU A 44 -7.26 -2.53 11.68
C LEU A 44 -6.64 -1.21 11.23
N TRP A 45 -5.33 -1.06 11.42
CA TRP A 45 -4.62 0.15 11.07
C TRP A 45 -3.21 -0.16 10.54
N LEU A 46 -2.71 0.73 9.67
CA LEU A 46 -1.34 0.77 9.18
C LEU A 46 -0.79 2.17 9.41
N ARG A 47 0.27 2.28 10.21
CA ARG A 47 1.00 3.52 10.41
C ARG A 47 2.14 3.61 9.39
N THR A 48 2.06 4.54 8.45
CA THR A 48 2.95 4.62 7.28
C THR A 48 3.36 6.06 6.96
N PRO A 49 4.57 6.30 6.42
CA PRO A 49 4.98 7.64 5.97
C PRO A 49 4.37 8.00 4.60
N LEU A 50 3.65 7.07 3.97
CA LEU A 50 3.01 7.28 2.66
C LEU A 50 1.73 8.14 2.74
N VAL A 51 1.23 8.41 3.94
CA VAL A 51 0.07 9.29 4.16
C VAL A 51 0.45 10.41 5.12
N ASP A 52 -0.10 11.60 4.87
CA ASP A 52 0.08 12.77 5.74
C ASP A 52 -1.05 12.92 6.77
N ALA A 53 -2.22 12.34 6.49
CA ALA A 53 -3.40 12.38 7.36
C ALA A 53 -4.04 11.00 7.52
N ALA A 54 -4.72 10.79 8.65
CA ALA A 54 -5.43 9.55 8.91
C ALA A 54 -6.60 9.39 7.93
N ARG A 55 -6.63 8.26 7.20
CA ARG A 55 -7.63 8.00 6.18
C ARG A 55 -7.86 6.50 5.97
N PRO A 56 -9.03 6.07 5.47
CA PRO A 56 -9.22 4.68 5.08
C PRO A 56 -8.30 4.30 3.93
N GLY A 57 -7.90 3.03 3.89
CA GLY A 57 -7.13 2.45 2.81
C GLY A 57 -7.16 0.93 2.82
N VAL A 58 -6.46 0.34 1.87
CA VAL A 58 -6.33 -1.10 1.72
C VAL A 58 -4.86 -1.45 1.68
N ILE A 59 -4.49 -2.49 2.40
CA ILE A 59 -3.18 -3.11 2.30
C ILE A 59 -3.31 -4.45 1.58
N ARG A 60 -2.35 -4.75 0.73
CA ARG A 60 -2.26 -6.01 0.00
C ARG A 60 -0.84 -6.55 0.11
N LEU A 61 -0.68 -7.85 0.34
CA LEU A 61 0.64 -8.49 0.26
C LEU A 61 1.20 -8.32 -1.15
N GLU A 62 2.51 -8.14 -1.29
CA GLU A 62 3.14 -8.07 -2.61
C GLU A 62 2.79 -9.28 -3.49
N ASP A 63 2.80 -10.49 -2.91
CA ASP A 63 2.43 -11.75 -3.56
C ASP A 63 0.93 -11.84 -3.92
N GLY A 64 0.10 -10.87 -3.55
CA GLY A 64 -1.34 -10.84 -3.83
C GLY A 64 -2.16 -11.90 -3.09
N THR A 65 -1.55 -12.62 -2.15
CA THR A 65 -2.19 -13.75 -1.44
C THR A 65 -3.28 -13.30 -0.48
N ALA A 66 -3.13 -12.11 0.12
CA ALA A 66 -4.10 -11.54 1.04
C ALA A 66 -4.15 -10.01 0.93
N SER A 67 -5.30 -9.45 1.30
CA SER A 67 -5.51 -8.01 1.44
C SER A 67 -6.47 -7.73 2.59
N ALA A 68 -6.35 -6.53 3.18
CA ALA A 68 -7.20 -6.10 4.27
C ALA A 68 -7.49 -4.61 4.18
N GLU A 69 -8.71 -4.21 4.52
CA GLU A 69 -9.06 -2.80 4.70
C GLU A 69 -8.56 -2.33 6.08
N VAL A 70 -7.86 -1.21 6.10
CA VAL A 70 -7.22 -0.66 7.30
C VAL A 70 -7.35 0.86 7.33
N GLU A 71 -7.24 1.43 8.51
CA GLU A 71 -7.01 2.87 8.67
C GLU A 71 -5.53 3.19 8.46
N LEU A 72 -5.23 3.92 7.39
CA LEU A 72 -3.90 4.47 7.16
C LEU A 72 -3.69 5.64 8.10
N ARG A 73 -2.64 5.57 8.92
CA ARG A 73 -2.26 6.61 9.86
C ARG A 73 -0.88 7.17 9.48
N PRO A 74 -0.67 8.48 9.54
CA PRO A 74 0.65 9.05 9.29
C PRO A 74 1.63 8.56 10.36
N SER A 75 2.79 8.03 9.94
CA SER A 75 3.86 7.69 10.88
C SER A 75 4.70 8.90 11.28
N GLY A 76 4.67 9.98 10.48
CA GLY A 76 5.55 11.14 10.64
C GLY A 76 7.04 10.83 10.37
N GLY A 77 7.35 9.62 9.91
CA GLY A 77 8.70 9.21 9.54
C GLY A 77 9.06 9.64 8.11
N THR A 78 10.37 9.62 7.80
CA THR A 78 10.85 9.81 6.43
C THR A 78 10.30 8.71 5.50
N PRO A 79 9.99 9.01 4.23
CA PRO A 79 9.68 7.98 3.24
C PRO A 79 10.77 6.90 3.21
N GLY A 80 10.35 5.63 3.32
CA GLY A 80 11.26 4.49 3.43
C GLY A 80 11.61 4.05 4.86
N SER A 81 11.15 4.75 5.90
CA SER A 81 11.36 4.36 7.31
C SER A 81 10.60 3.09 7.74
N GLY A 82 9.94 2.39 6.80
CA GLY A 82 9.04 1.28 7.06
C GLY A 82 7.67 1.75 7.56
N SER A 83 6.78 0.78 7.75
CA SER A 83 5.45 0.98 8.32
C SER A 83 5.24 0.08 9.53
N ALA A 84 4.26 0.40 10.37
CA ALA A 84 3.83 -0.44 11.47
C ALA A 84 2.39 -0.88 11.24
N LEU A 85 2.16 -2.19 11.25
CA LEU A 85 0.86 -2.79 11.02
C LEU A 85 0.28 -3.33 12.33
N SER A 86 -1.02 -3.10 12.54
CA SER A 86 -1.75 -3.65 13.69
C SER A 86 -1.65 -5.18 13.76
N MET A 87 -1.57 -5.72 14.98
CA MET A 87 -1.60 -7.18 15.20
C MET A 87 -2.88 -7.81 14.62
N ALA A 88 -4.02 -7.12 14.73
CA ALA A 88 -5.27 -7.59 14.17
C ALA A 88 -5.19 -7.76 12.65
N ALA A 89 -4.54 -6.85 11.94
CA ALA A 89 -4.34 -6.98 10.50
C ALA A 89 -3.38 -8.13 10.18
N PHE A 90 -2.25 -8.30 10.89
CA PHE A 90 -1.41 -9.49 10.71
C PHE A 90 -2.19 -10.80 10.83
N ARG A 91 -3.07 -10.90 11.84
CA ARG A 91 -3.91 -12.09 12.03
C ARG A 91 -4.95 -12.27 10.91
N LEU A 92 -5.47 -11.17 10.37
CA LEU A 92 -6.43 -11.19 9.26
C LEU A 92 -5.77 -11.64 7.96
N LEU A 93 -4.58 -11.12 7.66
CA LEU A 93 -3.80 -11.53 6.49
C LEU A 93 -3.13 -12.91 6.64
N GLY A 94 -3.14 -13.51 7.84
CA GLY A 94 -2.58 -14.84 8.08
C GLY A 94 -1.05 -14.88 8.07
N ILE A 95 -0.39 -13.74 8.30
CA ILE A 95 1.08 -13.59 8.28
C ILE A 95 1.68 -13.77 9.68
N PRO A 96 2.92 -14.31 9.79
CA PRO A 96 3.60 -14.44 11.07
C PRO A 96 3.90 -13.08 11.69
N LEU A 97 3.71 -12.93 13.00
CA LEU A 97 3.97 -11.67 13.71
C LEU A 97 5.46 -11.30 13.81
N THR A 98 6.35 -12.26 13.52
CA THR A 98 7.80 -12.07 13.45
C THR A 98 8.28 -11.74 12.04
N ASP A 99 7.39 -11.82 11.05
CA ASP A 99 7.71 -11.57 9.66
C ASP A 99 7.64 -10.07 9.35
N LEU A 100 8.33 -9.66 8.28
CA LEU A 100 8.36 -8.29 7.80
C LEU A 100 7.77 -8.26 6.38
N PRO A 101 6.45 -8.44 6.24
CA PRO A 101 5.83 -8.53 4.94
C PRO A 101 5.96 -7.22 4.18
N GLU A 102 6.24 -7.33 2.88
CA GLU A 102 6.10 -6.21 1.97
C GLU A 102 4.62 -6.02 1.61
N LEU A 103 4.11 -4.83 1.88
CA LEU A 103 2.72 -4.44 1.66
C LEU A 103 2.64 -3.37 0.59
N VAL A 104 1.71 -3.56 -0.34
CA VAL A 104 1.23 -2.53 -1.24
C VAL A 104 0.12 -1.76 -0.53
N VAL A 105 0.28 -0.44 -0.44
CA VAL A 105 -0.68 0.45 0.23
C VAL A 105 -1.51 1.17 -0.82
N ILE A 106 -2.84 1.12 -0.67
CA ILE A 106 -3.80 1.68 -1.61
C ILE A 106 -4.70 2.64 -0.84
N ALA A 107 -4.82 3.88 -1.31
CA ALA A 107 -5.71 4.86 -0.69
C ALA A 107 -7.17 4.58 -1.06
N ARG A 108 -8.09 4.83 -0.12
CA ARG A 108 -9.55 4.86 -0.36
C ARG A 108 -10.10 6.28 -0.22
#